data_AF-A0A925YAR2-F1
#
_entry.id   AF-A0A925YAR2-F1
#
_cell.length_a   1.000
_cell.length_b   1.000
_cell.length_c   1.000
_cell.angle_alpha   90.00
_cell.angle_beta   90.00
_cell.angle_gamma   90.00
#
_symmetry.space_group_name_H-M   'P 1'
#
loop_
_entity.id
_entity.type
_entity.pdbx_description
1 polymer ?
#
loop_
_entity_poly.entity_id
_entity_poly.type
_entity_poly.pdbx_seq_one_letter_code
_entity_poly.pdbx_strand_id
1 'polypeptide(L)'
;MRAFFSTVAVVCTLASLGVSGCRYDPEFKDGQLQCSPNGKCPEGYSCRSASNTCFSTISPVGGVPQVILNRFIGNWTLAPTSSVKTTCDDGFVNTNPLSPVTMPMVMKISPGIPGESDLESDLQCPKVGLRVQNAVAHLFDAAPTCTNSAAAPLQTQTWTATQFDIVIPAANPTTAMHTAAYTRVDTFVNGGVVNCTQMVTAPMTKN
;
A
#
# COMPACT_ATOMS: atom_id res chain seq x y z
N MET A 1 53.39 16.96 -69.49
CA MET A 1 52.90 16.36 -68.24
C MET A 1 51.60 17.06 -67.87
N ARG A 2 50.49 16.33 -67.78
CA ARG A 2 49.16 16.87 -67.44
C ARG A 2 49.00 16.81 -65.93
N ALA A 3 48.61 17.92 -65.29
CA ALA A 3 48.15 17.92 -63.90
C ALA A 3 46.74 18.53 -63.87
N PHE A 4 45.78 17.67 -63.54
CA PHE A 4 44.42 18.03 -63.16
C PHE A 4 44.43 18.53 -61.71
N PHE A 5 43.73 19.62 -61.43
CA PHE A 5 43.25 19.91 -60.07
C PHE A 5 41.76 20.23 -60.10
N SER A 6 41.07 19.60 -59.18
CA SER A 6 39.63 19.44 -59.10
C SER A 6 39.14 20.01 -57.76
N THR A 7 37.94 20.60 -57.79
CA THR A 7 36.94 20.70 -56.72
C THR A 7 37.25 21.54 -55.46
N VAL A 8 36.32 22.42 -55.05
CA VAL A 8 35.24 22.15 -54.07
C VAL A 8 34.44 23.45 -53.85
N ALA A 9 33.15 23.43 -54.17
CA ALA A 9 32.19 24.46 -53.81
C ALA A 9 31.63 24.16 -52.41
N VAL A 10 31.76 25.11 -51.48
CA VAL A 10 31.23 25.01 -50.11
C VAL A 10 29.80 25.54 -50.10
N VAL A 11 28.83 24.64 -49.90
CA VAL A 11 27.41 24.95 -49.69
C VAL A 11 27.20 25.25 -48.20
N CYS A 12 26.72 26.45 -47.89
CA CYS A 12 26.44 26.91 -46.54
C CYS A 12 24.95 26.66 -46.22
N THR A 13 24.67 25.61 -45.44
CA THR A 13 23.32 25.25 -44.97
C THR A 13 23.01 26.00 -43.68
N LEU A 14 22.05 26.94 -43.70
CA LEU A 14 21.51 27.58 -42.51
C LEU A 14 20.69 26.57 -41.69
N ALA A 15 21.13 26.27 -40.47
CA ALA A 15 20.39 25.50 -39.48
C ALA A 15 19.47 26.42 -38.68
N SER A 16 18.17 26.15 -38.71
CA SER A 16 17.15 26.77 -37.88
C SER A 16 17.28 26.29 -36.43
N LEU A 17 17.61 27.21 -35.52
CA LEU A 17 17.57 26.98 -34.07
C LEU A 17 16.12 26.92 -33.61
N GLY A 18 15.61 25.70 -33.41
CA GLY A 18 14.36 25.45 -32.71
C GLY A 18 14.48 25.85 -31.24
N VAL A 19 13.66 26.80 -30.81
CA VAL A 19 13.56 27.22 -29.41
C VAL A 19 12.92 26.08 -28.61
N SER A 20 13.74 25.29 -27.92
CA SER A 20 13.27 24.34 -26.91
C SER A 20 12.64 25.15 -25.77
N GLY A 21 11.31 25.19 -25.72
CA GLY A 21 10.59 25.78 -24.61
C GLY A 21 10.94 25.05 -23.32
N CYS A 22 11.61 25.72 -22.40
CA CYS A 22 11.82 25.22 -21.05
C CYS A 22 10.45 25.04 -20.40
N ARG A 23 10.00 23.80 -20.24
CA ARG A 23 8.80 23.49 -19.45
C ARG A 23 9.20 23.58 -17.98
N TYR A 24 8.82 24.67 -17.34
CA TYR A 24 8.92 24.80 -15.89
C TYR A 24 7.83 23.89 -15.30
N ASP A 25 8.24 22.74 -14.78
CA ASP A 25 7.37 21.75 -14.13
C ASP A 25 7.77 21.61 -12.66
N PRO A 26 7.45 22.61 -11.82
CA PRO A 26 7.71 22.52 -10.39
C PRO A 26 6.81 21.43 -9.78
N GLU A 27 7.43 20.37 -9.26
CA GLU A 27 6.76 19.40 -8.38
C GLU A 27 6.40 20.08 -7.05
N PHE A 28 5.17 20.59 -6.95
CA PHE A 28 4.63 21.12 -5.71
C PHE A 28 4.22 19.96 -4.81
N LYS A 29 4.56 20.02 -3.52
CA LYS A 29 4.05 19.03 -2.57
C LYS A 29 2.55 19.26 -2.34
N ASP A 30 1.84 18.18 -2.10
CA ASP A 30 0.42 18.21 -1.74
C ASP A 30 0.16 19.20 -0.59
N GLY A 31 -0.85 20.06 -0.76
CA GLY A 31 -1.23 21.07 0.21
C GLY A 31 -0.44 22.37 0.18
N GLN A 32 0.61 22.50 -0.66
CA GLN A 32 1.38 23.75 -0.78
C GLN A 32 0.67 24.84 -1.59
N LEU A 33 -0.27 24.45 -2.45
CA LEU A 33 -1.03 25.36 -3.29
C LEU A 33 -2.44 25.52 -2.72
N GLN A 34 -2.97 26.75 -2.68
CA GLN A 34 -4.38 27.00 -2.34
C GLN A 34 -5.26 26.88 -3.58
N CYS A 35 -6.51 26.46 -3.39
CA CYS A 35 -7.48 26.50 -4.46
C CYS A 35 -7.75 27.94 -4.89
N SER A 36 -7.93 28.15 -6.19
CA SER A 36 -8.50 29.42 -6.66
C SER A 36 -9.93 29.60 -6.14
N PRO A 37 -10.47 30.84 -6.12
CA PRO A 37 -11.83 31.11 -5.67
C PRO A 37 -12.93 30.31 -6.37
N ASN A 38 -12.66 29.80 -7.58
CA ASN A 38 -13.56 28.96 -8.35
C ASN A 38 -13.33 27.45 -8.12
N GLY A 39 -12.57 27.07 -7.10
CA GLY A 39 -12.22 25.68 -6.79
C GLY A 39 -11.28 25.02 -7.81
N LYS A 40 -10.54 25.80 -8.60
CA LYS A 40 -9.57 25.28 -9.60
C LYS A 40 -8.15 25.25 -9.05
N CYS A 41 -7.40 24.25 -9.48
CA CYS A 41 -5.97 24.10 -9.24
C CYS A 41 -5.22 24.05 -10.59
N PRO A 42 -3.88 24.22 -10.58
CA PRO A 42 -3.06 24.00 -11.77
C PRO A 42 -3.27 22.60 -12.37
N GLU A 43 -2.93 22.43 -13.64
CA GLU A 43 -2.98 21.13 -14.31
C GLU A 43 -2.17 20.09 -13.53
N GLY A 44 -2.71 18.88 -13.37
CA GLY A 44 -2.12 17.86 -12.50
C GLY A 44 -2.51 17.97 -11.02
N TYR A 45 -3.39 18.90 -10.64
CA TYR A 45 -3.87 19.06 -9.27
C TYR A 45 -5.42 19.21 -9.20
N SER A 46 -6.01 18.80 -8.08
CA SER A 46 -7.44 18.92 -7.75
C SER A 46 -7.62 19.67 -6.44
N CYS A 47 -8.65 20.51 -6.39
CA CYS A 47 -8.99 21.27 -5.19
C CYS A 47 -9.73 20.38 -4.18
N ARG A 48 -9.25 20.33 -2.94
CA ARG A 48 -9.99 19.74 -1.82
C ARG A 48 -10.79 20.81 -1.12
N SER A 49 -12.11 20.77 -1.27
CA SER A 49 -13.04 21.77 -0.72
C SER A 49 -12.95 21.90 0.80
N ALA A 50 -12.65 20.81 1.51
CA ALA A 50 -12.54 20.79 2.98
C ALA A 50 -11.34 21.57 3.54
N SER A 51 -10.22 21.61 2.80
CA SER A 51 -8.99 22.28 3.24
C SER A 51 -8.63 23.52 2.41
N ASN A 52 -9.40 23.81 1.37
CA ASN A 52 -9.14 24.88 0.40
C ASN A 52 -7.72 24.84 -0.20
N THR A 53 -7.18 23.64 -0.37
CA THR A 53 -5.83 23.40 -0.91
C THR A 53 -5.85 22.41 -2.07
N CYS A 54 -4.89 22.57 -2.97
CA CYS A 54 -4.66 21.73 -4.12
C CYS A 54 -3.81 20.52 -3.74
N PHE A 55 -4.20 19.37 -4.26
CA PHE A 55 -3.50 18.10 -4.13
C PHE A 55 -3.26 17.57 -5.53
N SER A 56 -2.14 16.87 -5.75
CA SER A 56 -1.89 16.26 -7.04
C SER A 56 -3.09 15.39 -7.41
N THR A 57 -3.75 15.73 -8.53
CA THR A 57 -4.49 14.69 -9.23
C THR A 57 -3.39 13.79 -9.71
N ILE A 58 -3.32 12.59 -9.17
CA ILE A 58 -2.71 11.50 -9.91
C ILE A 58 -3.59 11.30 -11.15
N SER A 59 -3.46 12.22 -12.11
CA SER A 59 -3.89 12.03 -13.46
C SER A 59 -2.90 11.02 -14.01
N PRO A 60 -3.35 9.91 -14.61
CA PRO A 60 -2.48 8.88 -15.19
C PRO A 60 -1.79 9.40 -16.46
N VAL A 61 -1.17 10.57 -16.39
CA VAL A 61 -0.39 11.19 -17.45
C VAL A 61 1.06 10.89 -17.12
N GLY A 62 1.48 9.68 -17.48
CA GLY A 62 2.88 9.24 -17.38
C GLY A 62 3.09 8.02 -16.48
N GLY A 63 2.63 6.85 -16.93
CA GLY A 63 3.26 5.57 -16.57
C GLY A 63 3.17 5.07 -15.13
N VAL A 64 2.59 5.82 -14.18
CA VAL A 64 2.35 5.30 -12.83
C VAL A 64 1.19 4.30 -12.91
N PRO A 65 1.41 3.01 -12.63
CA PRO A 65 0.38 2.00 -12.74
C PRO A 65 -0.78 2.37 -11.81
N GLN A 66 -1.96 2.63 -12.40
CA GLN A 66 -3.16 2.86 -11.61
C GLN A 66 -3.31 1.72 -10.61
N VAL A 67 -3.47 2.07 -9.33
CA VAL A 67 -3.77 1.12 -8.28
C VAL A 67 -5.16 0.54 -8.58
N ILE A 68 -5.21 -0.67 -9.15
CA ILE A 68 -6.47 -1.34 -9.47
C ILE A 68 -7.03 -1.92 -8.18
N LEU A 69 -7.74 -1.09 -7.41
CA LEU A 69 -8.35 -1.48 -6.12
C LEU A 69 -9.27 -2.69 -6.24
N ASN A 70 -9.95 -2.82 -7.39
CA ASN A 70 -10.77 -3.98 -7.71
C ASN A 70 -10.01 -5.31 -7.62
N ARG A 71 -8.67 -5.31 -7.68
CA ARG A 71 -7.86 -6.51 -7.45
C ARG A 71 -7.94 -6.97 -6.00
N PHE A 72 -7.96 -6.05 -5.04
CA PHE A 72 -8.02 -6.35 -3.61
C PHE A 72 -9.42 -6.69 -3.11
N ILE A 73 -10.47 -6.08 -3.68
CA ILE A 73 -11.85 -6.27 -3.23
C ILE A 73 -12.34 -7.68 -3.55
N GLY A 74 -12.82 -8.42 -2.55
CA GLY A 74 -13.37 -9.76 -2.73
C GLY A 74 -13.07 -10.67 -1.55
N ASN A 75 -13.35 -11.95 -1.71
CA ASN A 75 -13.09 -12.95 -0.69
C ASN A 75 -11.73 -13.60 -0.94
N TRP A 76 -10.81 -13.48 0.00
CA TRP A 76 -9.50 -14.10 -0.07
C TRP A 76 -9.45 -15.30 0.85
N THR A 77 -8.98 -16.44 0.36
CA THR A 77 -8.83 -17.65 1.17
C THR A 77 -7.36 -17.92 1.40
N LEU A 78 -6.97 -18.13 2.65
CA LEU A 78 -5.62 -18.53 3.02
C LEU A 78 -5.34 -19.94 2.50
N ALA A 79 -4.16 -20.10 1.89
CA ALA A 79 -3.67 -21.40 1.45
C ALA A 79 -3.37 -22.30 2.66
N PRO A 80 -3.46 -23.62 2.53
CA PRO A 80 -3.08 -24.57 3.59
C PRO A 80 -1.61 -24.47 4.03
N THR A 81 -0.76 -23.84 3.22
CA THR A 81 0.66 -23.57 3.52
C THR A 81 0.87 -22.32 4.38
N SER A 82 -0.19 -21.62 4.76
CA SER A 82 -0.14 -20.45 5.63
C SER A 82 0.33 -20.85 7.02
N SER A 83 1.10 -19.98 7.69
CA SER A 83 1.67 -20.26 9.00
C SER A 83 1.74 -19.03 9.88
N VAL A 84 1.79 -19.27 11.20
CA VAL A 84 2.08 -18.27 12.22
C VAL A 84 3.27 -18.73 13.06
N LYS A 85 4.31 -17.91 13.10
CA LYS A 85 5.45 -18.08 14.00
C LYS A 85 5.23 -17.21 15.22
N THR A 86 5.21 -17.82 16.41
CA THR A 86 5.11 -17.14 17.71
C THR A 86 6.47 -17.19 18.41
N THR A 87 6.86 -16.10 19.05
CA THR A 87 8.05 -16.02 19.91
C THR A 87 7.70 -15.21 21.15
N CYS A 88 7.90 -15.78 22.33
CA CYS A 88 7.55 -15.19 23.62
C CYS A 88 8.79 -14.87 24.46
N ASP A 89 8.64 -13.97 25.43
CA ASP A 89 9.69 -13.53 26.35
C ASP A 89 10.16 -14.60 27.34
N ASP A 90 9.34 -15.62 27.58
CA ASP A 90 9.68 -16.85 28.33
C ASP A 90 10.56 -17.84 27.53
N GLY A 91 10.94 -17.49 26.30
CA GLY A 91 11.74 -18.31 25.40
C GLY A 91 10.92 -19.30 24.56
N PHE A 92 9.59 -19.32 24.71
CA PHE A 92 8.73 -20.16 23.88
C PHE A 92 8.77 -19.71 22.41
N VAL A 93 9.07 -20.66 21.53
CA VAL A 93 9.01 -20.47 20.07
C VAL A 93 8.19 -21.60 19.46
N ASN A 94 7.20 -21.25 18.66
CA ASN A 94 6.39 -22.23 17.95
C ASN A 94 5.99 -21.72 16.58
N THR A 95 5.92 -22.61 15.60
CA THR A 95 5.40 -22.33 14.26
C THR A 95 4.24 -23.27 14.01
N ASN A 96 3.03 -22.73 13.92
CA ASN A 96 1.83 -23.51 13.66
C ASN A 96 1.31 -23.23 12.25
N PRO A 97 0.83 -24.26 11.52
CA PRO A 97 0.05 -24.03 10.32
C PRO A 97 -1.25 -23.30 10.70
N LEU A 98 -1.70 -22.40 9.82
CA LEU A 98 -3.02 -21.79 9.92
C LEU A 98 -4.04 -22.67 9.19
N SER A 99 -5.18 -22.90 9.81
CA SER A 99 -6.32 -23.48 9.08
C SER A 99 -6.76 -22.54 7.96
N PRO A 100 -7.31 -23.06 6.86
CA PRO A 100 -7.89 -22.21 5.82
C PRO A 100 -8.95 -21.29 6.43
N VAL A 101 -8.75 -19.98 6.26
CA VAL A 101 -9.69 -18.93 6.67
C VAL A 101 -10.02 -18.12 5.44
N THR A 102 -11.30 -17.77 5.29
CA THR A 102 -11.74 -16.82 4.26
C THR A 102 -11.82 -15.42 4.88
N MET A 103 -11.08 -14.50 4.28
CA MET A 103 -11.00 -13.10 4.62
C MET A 103 -11.78 -12.26 3.60
N PRO A 104 -12.93 -11.68 3.97
CA PRO A 104 -13.57 -10.68 3.14
C PRO A 104 -12.75 -9.37 3.19
N MET A 105 -12.40 -8.86 2.01
CA MET A 105 -11.87 -7.51 1.83
C MET A 105 -12.95 -6.66 1.19
N VAL A 106 -13.40 -5.65 1.93
CA VAL A 106 -14.42 -4.72 1.47
C VAL A 106 -13.78 -3.36 1.23
N MET A 107 -14.20 -2.71 0.14
CA MET A 107 -13.87 -1.32 -0.04
C MET A 107 -14.70 -0.51 0.96
N LYS A 108 -14.03 0.28 1.79
CA LYS A 108 -14.67 1.38 2.49
C LYS A 108 -14.05 2.65 1.95
N ILE A 109 -14.85 3.38 1.17
CA ILE A 109 -14.47 4.72 0.74
C ILE A 109 -14.58 5.62 1.97
N SER A 110 -13.49 5.71 2.72
CA SER A 110 -13.34 6.78 3.71
C SER A 110 -13.14 8.10 2.96
N PRO A 111 -13.73 9.21 3.43
CA PRO A 111 -13.49 10.52 2.85
C PRO A 111 -12.08 11.00 3.23
N GLY A 112 -11.05 10.62 2.46
CA GLY A 112 -9.68 11.02 2.78
C GLY A 112 -8.66 10.75 1.68
N ILE A 113 -7.88 11.79 1.36
CA ILE A 113 -6.65 11.81 0.54
C ILE A 113 -6.79 11.38 -0.94
N PRO A 114 -6.81 12.35 -1.90
CA PRO A 114 -6.72 12.06 -3.33
C PRO A 114 -5.49 11.21 -3.65
N GLY A 115 -5.68 10.14 -4.43
CA GLY A 115 -4.60 9.23 -4.81
C GLY A 115 -4.38 8.05 -3.86
N GLU A 116 -5.02 8.07 -2.69
CA GLU A 116 -5.07 6.94 -1.78
C GLU A 116 -6.47 6.33 -1.80
N SER A 117 -6.56 5.08 -1.40
CA SER A 117 -7.84 4.40 -1.29
C SER A 117 -7.79 3.44 -0.14
N ASP A 118 -8.76 3.62 0.75
CA ASP A 118 -8.86 2.86 1.97
C ASP A 118 -9.61 1.56 1.70
N LEU A 119 -9.03 0.46 2.18
CA LEU A 119 -9.70 -0.83 2.27
C LEU A 119 -9.93 -1.14 3.74
N GLU A 120 -11.03 -1.81 4.04
CA GLU A 120 -11.20 -2.44 5.35
C GLU A 120 -11.15 -3.95 5.15
N SER A 121 -10.30 -4.61 5.94
CA SER A 121 -10.40 -6.05 6.11
C SER A 121 -11.29 -6.34 7.31
N ASP A 122 -12.29 -7.20 7.13
CA ASP A 122 -13.12 -7.71 8.22
C ASP A 122 -12.53 -8.99 8.82
N LEU A 123 -11.20 -9.12 8.76
CA LEU A 123 -10.49 -10.10 9.58
C LEU A 123 -10.89 -9.86 11.03
N GLN A 124 -11.18 -10.96 11.73
CA GLN A 124 -11.55 -10.96 13.13
C GLN A 124 -10.73 -9.95 13.93
N CYS A 125 -11.46 -9.30 14.84
CA CYS A 125 -11.00 -8.31 15.81
C CYS A 125 -9.48 -8.04 15.76
N PRO A 126 -9.03 -6.89 15.23
CA PRO A 126 -9.84 -5.75 14.76
C PRO A 126 -9.97 -5.66 13.25
N LYS A 127 -11.04 -4.98 12.83
CA LYS A 127 -11.11 -4.33 11.52
C LYS A 127 -9.89 -3.45 11.33
N VAL A 128 -9.09 -3.73 10.31
CA VAL A 128 -7.90 -2.95 9.97
C VAL A 128 -8.17 -2.10 8.73
N GLY A 129 -7.87 -0.81 8.83
CA GLY A 129 -7.80 0.09 7.68
C GLY A 129 -6.50 -0.14 6.93
N LEU A 130 -6.58 -0.27 5.62
CA LEU A 130 -5.43 -0.52 4.75
C LEU A 130 -5.32 0.57 3.68
N ARG A 131 -4.09 1.01 3.43
CA ARG A 131 -3.72 1.93 2.34
C ARG A 131 -3.14 1.13 1.18
N VAL A 132 -3.62 1.37 -0.04
CA VAL A 132 -3.10 0.66 -1.22
C VAL A 132 -2.15 1.54 -2.03
N GLN A 133 -0.94 1.05 -2.28
CA GLN A 133 0.08 1.67 -3.11
C GLN A 133 0.80 0.61 -3.94
N ASN A 134 0.97 0.82 -5.26
CA ASN A 134 1.80 -0.04 -6.13
C ASN A 134 1.50 -1.56 -6.03
N ALA A 135 0.22 -1.95 -5.98
CA ALA A 135 -0.22 -3.35 -5.81
C ALA A 135 0.15 -4.00 -4.47
N VAL A 136 0.45 -3.18 -3.46
CA VAL A 136 0.56 -3.59 -2.06
C VAL A 136 -0.47 -2.83 -1.23
N ALA A 137 -1.18 -3.54 -0.35
CA ALA A 137 -2.01 -2.93 0.68
C ALA A 137 -1.28 -3.02 2.02
N HIS A 138 -1.09 -1.88 2.67
CA HIS A 138 -0.38 -1.73 3.94
C HIS A 138 -1.33 -1.27 5.03
N LEU A 139 -1.02 -1.52 6.30
CA LEU A 139 -1.75 -0.93 7.42
C LEU A 139 -1.72 0.61 7.36
N PHE A 140 -2.89 1.26 7.43
CA PHE A 140 -3.02 2.72 7.30
C PHE A 140 -2.75 3.46 8.61
N ASP A 141 -3.13 2.88 9.76
CA ASP A 141 -3.06 3.47 11.11
C ASP A 141 -2.66 2.40 12.15
N ALA A 142 -2.42 2.81 13.40
CA ALA A 142 -2.30 1.86 14.50
C ALA A 142 -3.51 0.92 14.51
N ALA A 143 -3.27 -0.39 14.38
CA ALA A 143 -4.36 -1.34 14.42
C ALA A 143 -5.01 -1.29 15.81
N PRO A 144 -6.33 -1.46 15.91
CA PRO A 144 -6.95 -1.55 17.21
C PRO A 144 -6.39 -2.74 18.00
N THR A 145 -6.59 -2.69 19.30
CA THR A 145 -6.24 -3.80 20.19
C THR A 145 -7.43 -4.71 20.36
N CYS A 146 -7.21 -6.03 20.34
CA CYS A 146 -8.26 -7.02 20.48
C CYS A 146 -7.99 -8.00 21.58
N THR A 147 -9.00 -8.23 22.41
CA THR A 147 -8.88 -9.06 23.60
C THR A 147 -9.89 -10.19 23.54
N ASN A 148 -9.40 -11.42 23.66
CA ASN A 148 -10.21 -12.61 23.78
C ASN A 148 -10.02 -13.23 25.17
N SER A 149 -11.12 -13.73 25.75
CA SER A 149 -11.04 -14.60 26.92
C SER A 149 -10.60 -16.00 26.48
N ALA A 150 -9.71 -16.63 27.24
CA ALA A 150 -9.21 -17.96 26.96
C ALA A 150 -9.64 -18.96 28.06
N ALA A 151 -9.48 -20.25 27.78
CA ALA A 151 -9.65 -21.30 28.78
C ALA A 151 -8.39 -21.40 29.65
N ALA A 152 -8.58 -21.72 30.93
CA ALA A 152 -7.50 -21.89 31.90
C ALA A 152 -6.41 -22.86 31.38
N PRO A 153 -5.11 -22.60 31.67
CA PRO A 153 -4.61 -21.60 32.62
C PRO A 153 -4.53 -20.17 32.06
N LEU A 154 -4.80 -20.00 30.76
CA LEU A 154 -4.80 -18.69 30.12
C LEU A 154 -6.13 -18.00 30.39
N GLN A 155 -6.09 -16.78 30.90
CA GLN A 155 -7.29 -16.00 31.23
C GLN A 155 -7.68 -15.08 30.08
N THR A 156 -6.71 -14.29 29.59
CA THR A 156 -6.93 -13.34 28.50
C THR A 156 -5.76 -13.33 27.54
N GLN A 157 -6.06 -13.14 26.26
CA GLN A 157 -5.08 -12.84 25.23
C GLN A 157 -5.43 -11.52 24.58
N THR A 158 -4.46 -10.61 24.53
CA THR A 158 -4.61 -9.32 23.87
C THR A 158 -3.67 -9.22 22.70
N TRP A 159 -4.17 -8.79 21.54
CA TRP A 159 -3.50 -8.77 20.26
C TRP A 159 -3.49 -7.35 19.69
N THR A 160 -2.42 -6.95 19.04
CA THR A 160 -2.37 -5.69 18.28
C THR A 160 -1.52 -5.91 17.04
N ALA A 161 -2.07 -5.60 15.87
CA ALA A 161 -1.29 -5.67 14.64
C ALA A 161 -0.34 -4.46 14.57
N THR A 162 0.92 -4.75 14.31
CA THR A 162 2.01 -3.75 14.19
C THR A 162 2.45 -3.55 12.75
N GLN A 163 2.26 -4.58 11.92
CA GLN A 163 2.48 -4.53 10.48
C GLN A 163 1.43 -5.42 9.81
N PHE A 164 0.96 -4.99 8.64
CA PHE A 164 0.03 -5.76 7.83
C PHE A 164 0.24 -5.40 6.36
N ASP A 165 0.63 -6.38 5.55
CA ASP A 165 0.93 -6.23 4.13
C ASP A 165 0.20 -7.30 3.32
N ILE A 166 -0.47 -6.90 2.23
CA ILE A 166 -0.98 -7.79 1.20
C ILE A 166 -0.36 -7.40 -0.12
N VAL A 167 0.47 -8.28 -0.69
CA VAL A 167 1.12 -8.07 -1.98
C VAL A 167 0.40 -8.87 -3.06
N ILE A 168 -0.13 -8.19 -4.08
CA ILE A 168 -0.74 -8.84 -5.25
C ILE A 168 0.24 -8.77 -6.43
N PRO A 169 0.75 -9.91 -6.92
CA PRO A 169 1.63 -9.92 -8.09
C PRO A 169 0.92 -9.36 -9.33
N ALA A 170 1.61 -8.51 -10.09
CA ALA A 170 1.05 -7.92 -11.30
C ALA A 170 0.60 -8.98 -12.33
N ALA A 171 1.33 -10.09 -12.41
CA ALA A 171 1.08 -11.20 -13.32
C ALA A 171 -0.13 -12.07 -12.94
N ASN A 172 -0.54 -12.06 -11.68
CA ASN A 172 -1.65 -12.89 -11.21
C ASN A 172 -2.50 -12.16 -10.17
N PRO A 173 -3.53 -11.40 -10.59
CA PRO A 173 -4.33 -10.57 -9.71
C PRO A 173 -5.26 -11.37 -8.77
N THR A 174 -5.31 -12.70 -8.90
CA THR A 174 -6.13 -13.57 -8.03
C THR A 174 -5.31 -14.27 -6.95
N THR A 175 -4.00 -14.05 -6.89
CA THR A 175 -3.15 -14.56 -5.80
C THR A 175 -2.52 -13.41 -5.04
N ALA A 176 -2.26 -13.60 -3.75
CA ALA A 176 -1.58 -12.62 -2.93
C ALA A 176 -0.69 -13.28 -1.88
N MET A 177 0.22 -12.50 -1.31
CA MET A 177 0.92 -12.86 -0.09
C MET A 177 0.50 -11.90 1.02
N HIS A 178 -0.09 -12.44 2.08
CA HIS A 178 -0.34 -11.73 3.33
C HIS A 178 0.85 -11.93 4.26
N THR A 179 1.42 -10.83 4.74
CA THR A 179 2.39 -10.83 5.84
C THR A 179 1.90 -9.89 6.92
N ALA A 180 1.88 -10.34 8.17
CA ALA A 180 1.46 -9.48 9.27
C ALA A 180 2.24 -9.78 10.54
N ALA A 181 2.55 -8.74 11.30
CA ALA A 181 3.20 -8.85 12.59
C ALA A 181 2.25 -8.40 13.70
N TYR A 182 2.13 -9.20 14.75
CA TYR A 182 1.28 -8.91 15.90
C TYR A 182 2.10 -8.94 17.18
N THR A 183 1.78 -8.03 18.10
CA THR A 183 2.15 -8.17 19.51
C THR A 183 0.99 -8.84 20.23
N ARG A 184 1.31 -9.81 21.08
CA ARG A 184 0.38 -10.57 21.91
C ARG A 184 0.79 -10.45 23.36
N VAL A 185 -0.18 -10.24 24.24
CA VAL A 185 0.00 -10.31 25.69
C VAL A 185 -0.92 -11.39 26.23
N ASP A 186 -0.32 -12.43 26.79
CA ASP A 186 -1.01 -13.55 27.45
C ASP A 186 -1.04 -13.29 28.96
N THR A 187 -2.23 -13.26 29.56
CA THR A 187 -2.40 -13.15 31.01
C THR A 187 -3.00 -14.43 31.56
N PHE A 188 -2.36 -15.01 32.55
CA PHE A 188 -2.73 -16.28 33.17
C PHE A 188 -3.54 -16.07 34.44
N VAL A 189 -4.32 -17.08 34.84
CA VAL A 189 -5.17 -17.01 36.05
C VAL A 189 -4.38 -16.79 37.35
N ASN A 190 -3.08 -17.08 37.37
CA ASN A 190 -2.18 -16.81 38.49
C ASN A 190 -1.59 -15.38 38.48
N GLY A 191 -2.01 -14.54 37.54
CA GLY A 191 -1.48 -13.18 37.34
C GLY A 191 -0.18 -13.12 36.52
N GLY A 192 0.35 -14.25 36.05
CA GLY A 192 1.49 -14.27 35.14
C GLY A 192 1.18 -13.55 33.83
N VAL A 193 2.16 -12.83 33.30
CA VAL A 193 2.05 -12.14 32.01
C VAL A 193 3.21 -12.58 31.12
N VAL A 194 2.90 -12.99 29.89
CA VAL A 194 3.88 -13.38 28.87
C VAL A 194 3.64 -12.53 27.63
N ASN A 195 4.69 -11.86 27.16
CA ASN A 195 4.63 -11.06 25.95
C ASN A 195 5.16 -11.89 24.78
N CYS A 196 4.37 -11.96 23.71
CA CYS A 196 4.72 -12.66 22.51
C CYS A 196 4.66 -11.75 21.29
N THR A 197 5.47 -12.08 20.30
CA THR A 197 5.37 -11.56 18.94
C THR A 197 4.89 -12.69 18.04
N GLN A 198 4.06 -12.36 17.07
CA GLN A 198 3.64 -13.28 16.04
C GLN A 198 3.93 -12.72 14.65
N MET A 199 4.47 -13.57 13.79
CA MET A 199 4.63 -13.29 12.37
C MET A 199 3.76 -14.26 11.58
N VAL A 200 2.79 -13.72 10.84
CA VAL A 200 1.94 -14.45 9.91
C VAL A 200 2.53 -14.36 8.52
N THR A 201 2.60 -15.49 7.83
CA THR A 201 2.91 -15.57 6.40
C THR A 201 1.89 -16.48 5.75
N ALA A 202 1.08 -15.92 4.87
CA ALA A 202 -0.09 -16.60 4.34
C ALA A 202 -0.25 -16.30 2.85
N PRO A 203 0.08 -17.25 1.96
CA PRO A 203 -0.35 -17.19 0.58
C PRO A 203 -1.88 -17.20 0.53
N MET A 204 -2.48 -16.41 -0.35
CA MET A 204 -3.93 -16.32 -0.47
C MET A 204 -4.38 -16.40 -1.92
N THR A 205 -5.61 -16.88 -2.11
CA THR A 205 -6.29 -16.90 -3.41
C THR A 205 -7.62 -16.17 -3.31
N LYS A 206 -7.92 -15.34 -4.30
CA LYS A 206 -9.20 -14.65 -4.43
C LYS A 206 -10.23 -15.57 -5.07
N ASN A 207 -11.38 -15.69 -4.40
CA ASN A 207 -12.55 -16.42 -4.88
C ASN A 207 -13.49 -15.52 -5.69
#